data_AF-I7D3Y9-F1
#
_entry.id   AF-I7D3Y9-F1
#
_cell.length_a   1.000
_cell.length_b   1.000
_cell.length_c   1.000
_cell.angle_alpha   90.00
_cell.angle_beta   90.00
_cell.angle_gamma   90.00
#
_symmetry.space_group_name_H-M   'P 1'
#
loop_
_entity.id
_entity.type
_entity.pdbx_description
1 polymer ?
#
loop_
_entity_poly.entity_id
_entity_poly.type
_entity_poly.pdbx_seq_one_letter_code
_entity_poly.pdbx_strand_id
1 'polypeptide(L)'
;VSDTVVEPYNATLSVHQLVENSDETFCIDNEALYDICMRTLKLNNPSYGDLNHLVSAVMSGVTTCLRFPGQLNSDLRKLAVNMVPFPRLHFFMVGFAPLTSRGAHSFRAVTVPELTQQMFDP
;
A
#
# COMPACT_ATOMS: atom_id res chain seq x y z
N VAL A 1 16.31 -6.99 1.87
CA VAL A 1 16.34 -8.47 1.82
C VAL A 1 16.46 -8.96 3.25
N SER A 2 15.53 -9.80 3.70
CA SER A 2 15.60 -10.39 5.04
C SER A 2 16.65 -11.49 5.09
N ASP A 3 17.36 -11.60 6.21
CA ASP A 3 18.36 -12.64 6.46
C ASP A 3 17.72 -14.00 6.84
N THR A 4 16.38 -14.06 6.89
CA THR A 4 15.63 -15.25 7.31
C THR A 4 15.27 -16.15 6.12
N VAL A 5 16.02 -17.24 5.96
CA VAL A 5 15.87 -18.18 4.82
C VAL A 5 14.53 -18.92 4.76
N VAL A 6 13.73 -18.91 5.84
CA VAL A 6 12.42 -19.59 5.91
C VAL A 6 11.24 -18.71 5.47
N GLU A 7 11.46 -17.43 5.20
CA GLU A 7 10.40 -16.52 4.77
C GLU A 7 9.64 -16.97 3.52
N PRO A 8 10.29 -17.49 2.46
CA PRO A 8 9.56 -17.96 1.29
C PRO A 8 8.57 -19.09 1.61
N TYR A 9 8.91 -19.98 2.55
CA TYR A 9 8.01 -21.05 2.98
C TYR A 9 6.79 -20.49 3.71
N ASN A 10 7.01 -19.58 4.65
CA ASN A 10 5.93 -18.95 5.41
C ASN A 10 5.00 -18.12 4.51
N ALA A 11 5.57 -17.36 3.58
CA ALA A 11 4.81 -16.60 2.60
C ALA A 11 3.98 -17.52 1.70
N THR A 12 4.57 -18.57 1.13
CA THR A 12 3.85 -19.50 0.24
C THR A 12 2.71 -20.22 0.95
N LEU A 13 2.95 -20.72 2.16
CA LEU A 13 1.92 -21.39 2.96
C LEU A 13 0.80 -20.43 3.37
N SER A 14 1.14 -19.18 3.72
CA SER A 14 0.15 -18.17 4.09
C SER A 14 -0.69 -17.74 2.90
N VAL A 15 -0.07 -17.51 1.73
CA VAL A 15 -0.78 -17.15 0.49
C VAL A 15 -1.77 -18.24 0.10
N HIS A 16 -1.40 -19.52 0.24
CA HIS A 16 -2.34 -20.60 -0.01
C HIS A 16 -3.62 -20.50 0.85
N GLN A 17 -3.47 -20.17 2.14
CA GLN A 17 -4.62 -19.94 3.02
C GLN A 17 -5.39 -18.66 2.69
N LEU A 18 -4.70 -17.58 2.31
CA LEU A 18 -5.31 -16.30 1.96
C LEU A 18 -6.16 -16.39 0.68
N VAL A 19 -5.73 -17.20 -0.29
CA VAL A 19 -6.46 -17.42 -1.55
C VAL A 19 -7.86 -18.01 -1.31
N GLU A 20 -8.03 -18.81 -0.25
CA GLU A 20 -9.31 -19.51 0.01
C GLU A 20 -10.15 -18.87 1.11
N ASN A 21 -9.51 -18.21 2.08
CA ASN A 21 -10.19 -17.76 3.31
C ASN A 21 -10.30 -16.23 3.47
N SER A 22 -9.67 -15.44 2.59
CA SER A 22 -9.78 -13.98 2.61
C SER A 22 -10.66 -13.50 1.46
N ASP A 23 -11.52 -12.51 1.72
CA ASP A 23 -12.30 -11.84 0.68
C ASP A 23 -11.50 -10.72 -0.01
N GLU A 24 -10.57 -10.10 0.72
CA GLU A 24 -9.78 -8.94 0.30
C GLU A 24 -8.42 -8.95 1.01
N THR A 25 -7.32 -8.93 0.24
CA THR A 25 -5.96 -8.88 0.78
C THR A 25 -5.20 -7.70 0.19
N PHE A 26 -4.71 -6.80 1.05
CA PHE A 26 -3.84 -5.69 0.65
C PHE A 26 -2.37 -6.11 0.74
N CYS A 27 -1.68 -6.18 -0.39
CA CYS A 27 -0.29 -6.61 -0.47
C CYS A 27 0.65 -5.44 -0.13
N ILE A 28 1.38 -5.58 0.97
CA ILE A 28 2.40 -4.62 1.41
C ILE A 28 3.75 -5.30 1.32
N ASP A 29 4.55 -4.86 0.35
CA ASP A 29 5.89 -5.39 0.13
C ASP A 29 6.94 -4.54 0.85
N ASN A 30 7.68 -5.18 1.75
CA ASN A 30 8.77 -4.53 2.48
C ASN A 30 9.89 -4.09 1.53
N GLU A 31 10.19 -4.83 0.47
CA GLU A 31 11.25 -4.46 -0.47
C GLU A 31 10.89 -3.17 -1.23
N ALA A 32 9.66 -3.08 -1.73
CA ALA A 32 9.14 -1.85 -2.34
C ALA A 32 9.15 -0.66 -1.36
N LEU A 33 8.77 -0.87 -0.09
CA LEU A 33 8.84 0.16 0.94
C LEU A 33 10.28 0.64 1.20
N TYR A 34 11.24 -0.29 1.26
CA TYR A 34 12.66 0.03 1.40
C TYR A 34 13.16 0.86 0.22
N ASP A 35 12.80 0.48 -1.01
CA ASP A 35 13.17 1.21 -2.22
C ASP A 35 12.56 2.62 -2.25
N ILE A 36 11.29 2.80 -1.86
CA ILE A 36 10.65 4.12 -1.74
C ILE A 36 11.39 4.98 -0.71
N CYS A 37 11.69 4.44 0.47
CA CYS A 37 12.40 5.19 1.51
C CYS A 37 13.81 5.62 1.06
N MET A 38 14.56 4.76 0.40
CA MET A 38 15.92 5.07 -0.05
C MET A 38 15.92 5.97 -1.29
N ARG A 39 15.20 5.59 -2.35
CA ARG A 39 15.27 6.26 -3.67
C ARG A 39 14.45 7.53 -3.72
N THR A 40 13.26 7.54 -3.13
CA THR A 40 12.31 8.66 -3.22
C THR A 40 12.43 9.60 -2.03
N LEU A 41 12.43 9.07 -0.81
CA LEU A 41 12.50 9.88 0.42
C LEU A 41 13.94 10.28 0.81
N LYS A 42 14.95 9.71 0.15
CA LYS A 42 16.39 9.96 0.37
C LYS A 42 16.85 9.65 1.80
N LEU A 43 16.29 8.60 2.41
CA LEU A 43 16.72 8.10 3.71
C LEU A 43 17.88 7.11 3.52
N ASN A 44 19.07 7.45 4.00
CA ASN A 44 20.27 6.62 3.84
C ASN A 44 20.18 5.27 4.56
N ASN A 45 19.46 5.20 5.69
CA ASN A 45 19.34 3.99 6.49
C ASN A 45 17.91 3.87 7.06
N PRO A 46 16.92 3.49 6.24
CA PRO A 46 15.52 3.43 6.63
C PRO A 46 15.31 2.41 7.77
N SER A 47 14.64 2.87 8.82
CA SER A 47 14.25 2.06 9.97
C SER A 47 12.85 1.49 9.78
N TYR A 48 12.48 0.45 10.54
CA TYR A 48 11.08 -0.02 10.55
C TYR A 48 10.08 1.06 10.93
N GLY A 49 10.48 2.10 11.68
CA GLY A 49 9.64 3.25 11.96
C GLY A 49 9.28 4.04 10.68
N ASP A 50 10.20 4.14 9.74
CA ASP A 50 10.00 4.83 8.45
C ASP A 50 9.10 4.00 7.53
N LEU A 51 9.30 2.69 7.48
CA LEU A 51 8.44 1.77 6.74
C LEU A 51 7.01 1.79 7.30
N ASN A 52 6.87 1.68 8.62
CA ASN A 52 5.56 1.68 9.27
C ASN A 52 4.83 3.02 9.12
N HIS A 53 5.56 4.13 9.01
CA HIS A 53 4.97 5.41 8.67
C HIS A 53 4.29 5.37 7.29
N LEU A 54 4.97 4.83 6.26
CA LEU A 54 4.35 4.66 4.93
C LEU A 54 3.15 3.71 4.98
N VAL A 55 3.28 2.57 5.66
CA VAL A 55 2.17 1.62 5.84
C VAL A 55 0.96 2.29 6.48
N SER A 56 1.15 3.07 7.56
CA SER A 56 0.05 3.78 8.22
C SER A 56 -0.63 4.80 7.31
N ALA A 57 0.12 5.51 6.46
CA ALA A 57 -0.42 6.46 5.51
C ALA A 57 -1.26 5.76 4.43
N VAL A 58 -0.76 4.65 3.88
CA VAL A 58 -1.47 3.82 2.90
C VAL A 58 -2.75 3.24 3.50
N MET A 59 -2.67 2.64 4.69
CA MET A 59 -3.82 2.03 5.37
C MET A 59 -4.88 3.06 5.77
N SER A 60 -4.45 4.26 6.18
CA SER A 60 -5.36 5.39 6.37
C SER A 60 -6.06 5.74 5.06
N GLY A 61 -5.33 5.85 3.95
CA GLY A 61 -5.88 6.08 2.61
C GLY A 61 -6.94 5.05 2.22
N VAL A 62 -6.60 3.76 2.25
CA VAL A 62 -7.49 2.64 1.90
C VAL A 62 -8.79 2.66 2.71
N THR A 63 -8.71 2.93 4.01
CA THR A 63 -9.88 2.91 4.91
C THR A 63 -10.65 4.24 4.94
N THR A 64 -10.25 5.26 4.18
CA THR A 64 -10.90 6.58 4.20
C THR A 64 -12.38 6.50 3.86
N CYS A 65 -12.75 5.71 2.84
CA CYS A 65 -14.13 5.52 2.39
C CYS A 65 -15.02 4.80 3.43
N LEU A 66 -14.41 4.07 4.38
CA LEU A 66 -15.10 3.37 5.45
C LEU A 66 -15.26 4.26 6.69
N ARG A 67 -14.32 5.18 6.91
CA ARG A 67 -14.26 6.03 8.12
C ARG A 67 -15.02 7.34 7.97
N PHE A 68 -15.13 7.85 6.76
CA PHE A 68 -15.77 9.14 6.47
C PHE A 68 -16.98 8.94 5.54
N PRO A 69 -18.00 9.82 5.64
CA PRO A 69 -19.17 9.72 4.80
C PRO A 69 -18.80 9.88 3.32
N GLY A 70 -19.17 8.90 2.50
CA GLY A 70 -18.92 8.86 1.07
C GLY A 70 -19.90 7.94 0.35
N GLN A 71 -20.03 8.10 -0.96
CA GLN A 71 -20.96 7.30 -1.78
C GLN A 71 -20.31 6.06 -2.40
N LEU A 72 -18.99 6.10 -2.64
CA LEU A 72 -18.23 5.03 -3.27
C LEU A 72 -17.46 4.21 -2.22
N ASN A 73 -17.50 2.88 -2.34
CA ASN A 73 -16.79 1.93 -1.44
C ASN A 73 -17.04 2.18 0.05
N SER A 74 -18.26 2.59 0.40
CA SER A 74 -18.68 2.98 1.76
C SER A 74 -18.66 1.83 2.77
N ASP A 75 -18.59 0.58 2.29
CA ASP A 75 -18.52 -0.63 3.08
C ASP A 75 -17.64 -1.66 2.36
N LEU A 76 -17.12 -2.63 3.12
CA LEU A 76 -16.21 -3.66 2.60
C LEU A 76 -16.85 -4.48 1.49
N ARG A 77 -18.15 -4.79 1.58
CA ARG A 77 -18.81 -5.58 0.54
C ARG A 77 -18.83 -4.84 -0.81
N LYS A 78 -19.09 -3.52 -0.81
CA LYS A 78 -19.04 -2.71 -2.03
C LYS A 78 -17.62 -2.60 -2.58
N LEU A 79 -16.62 -2.51 -1.70
CA LEU A 79 -15.22 -2.50 -2.13
C LEU A 79 -14.86 -3.80 -2.85
N ALA A 80 -15.16 -4.96 -2.26
CA ALA A 80 -14.97 -6.28 -2.89
C ALA A 80 -15.68 -6.36 -4.25
N VAL A 81 -16.96 -5.97 -4.32
CA VAL A 81 -17.76 -6.03 -5.57
C VAL A 81 -17.14 -5.20 -6.69
N ASN A 82 -16.55 -4.04 -6.38
CA ASN A 82 -15.96 -3.17 -7.39
C ASN A 82 -14.55 -3.61 -7.81
N MET A 83 -13.77 -4.21 -6.90
CA MET A 83 -12.34 -4.47 -7.11
C MET A 83 -11.99 -5.93 -7.38
N VAL A 84 -12.86 -6.89 -7.04
CA VAL A 84 -12.60 -8.33 -7.17
C VAL A 84 -13.45 -8.92 -8.30
N PRO A 85 -12.91 -9.06 -9.53
CA PRO A 85 -13.66 -9.64 -10.65
C PRO A 85 -13.83 -11.17 -10.52
N PHE A 86 -12.90 -11.85 -9.84
CA PHE A 86 -12.90 -13.29 -9.65
C PHE A 86 -12.50 -13.63 -8.20
N PRO A 87 -13.13 -14.63 -7.54
CA PRO A 87 -12.94 -14.89 -6.11
C PRO A 87 -11.50 -15.21 -5.65
N ARG A 88 -10.60 -15.61 -6.56
CA ARG A 88 -9.19 -15.91 -6.24
C ARG A 88 -8.24 -14.75 -6.58
N LEU A 89 -8.76 -13.68 -7.20
CA LEU A 89 -8.00 -12.50 -7.65
C LEU A 89 -8.34 -11.30 -6.77
N HIS A 90 -8.22 -11.47 -5.46
CA HIS A 90 -8.53 -10.50 -4.41
C HIS A 90 -7.29 -9.92 -3.72
N PHE A 91 -6.16 -9.90 -4.42
CA PHE A 91 -4.89 -9.35 -3.95
C PHE A 91 -4.68 -7.96 -4.54
N PHE A 92 -4.73 -6.93 -3.70
CA PHE A 92 -4.62 -5.54 -4.11
C PHE A 92 -3.19 -5.03 -3.96
N MET A 93 -2.64 -4.47 -5.04
CA MET A 93 -1.46 -3.63 -4.96
C MET A 93 -1.87 -2.25 -4.48
N VAL A 94 -1.32 -1.82 -3.34
CA VAL A 94 -1.61 -0.52 -2.75
C VAL A 94 -0.51 0.48 -3.10
N GLY A 95 -0.94 1.69 -3.44
CA GLY A 95 -0.04 2.80 -3.68
C GLY A 95 -0.48 4.02 -2.88
N PHE A 96 0.43 4.96 -2.71
CA PHE A 96 0.15 6.24 -2.08
C PHE A 96 0.84 7.36 -2.85
N ALA A 97 0.12 8.45 -3.07
CA ALA A 97 0.65 9.71 -3.54
C ALA A 97 0.08 10.83 -2.65
N PRO A 98 0.87 11.85 -2.28
CA PRO A 98 2.21 12.15 -2.78
C PRO A 98 3.35 11.51 -1.96
N LEU A 99 4.38 10.99 -2.63
CA LEU A 99 5.61 10.52 -1.99
C LEU A 99 6.66 11.62 -2.01
N THR A 100 6.69 12.47 -0.98
CA THR A 100 7.71 13.52 -0.88
C THR A 100 8.48 13.43 0.43
N SER A 101 9.74 13.86 0.42
CA SER A 101 10.55 13.91 1.64
C SER A 101 9.93 14.86 2.66
N ARG A 102 10.03 14.53 3.96
CA ARG A 102 9.48 15.31 5.08
C ARG A 102 9.88 16.79 5.03
N GLY A 103 11.09 17.11 4.57
CA GLY A 103 11.57 18.49 4.43
C GLY A 103 11.06 19.23 3.19
N ALA A 104 10.58 18.53 2.17
CA ALA A 104 10.11 19.11 0.91
C ALA A 104 8.58 19.30 0.88
N HIS A 105 7.84 18.62 1.76
CA HIS A 105 6.37 18.67 1.82
C HIS A 105 5.80 20.10 1.91
N SER A 106 6.43 20.98 2.69
CA SER A 106 5.94 22.36 2.88
C SER A 106 6.22 23.29 1.69
N PHE A 107 7.10 22.90 0.77
CA PHE A 107 7.57 23.76 -0.33
C PHE A 107 6.98 23.38 -1.68
N ARG A 108 6.24 22.28 -1.77
CA ARG A 108 5.66 21.78 -3.02
C ARG A 108 4.14 21.87 -2.99
N ALA A 109 3.58 22.75 -3.83
CA ALA A 109 2.16 22.69 -4.16
C ALA A 109 1.94 21.48 -5.09
N VAL A 110 1.11 20.53 -4.66
CA VAL A 110 0.81 19.34 -5.46
C VAL A 110 -0.53 19.53 -6.15
N THR A 111 -0.57 19.36 -7.46
CA THR A 111 -1.79 19.47 -8.27
C THR A 111 -2.47 18.11 -8.42
N VAL A 112 -3.78 18.10 -8.70
CA VAL A 112 -4.53 16.84 -8.92
C VAL A 112 -3.93 16.00 -10.06
N PRO A 113 -3.55 16.56 -11.23
CA PRO A 113 -2.91 15.78 -12.28
C PRO A 113 -1.59 15.14 -11.86
N GLU A 114 -0.78 15.85 -11.06
CA GLU A 114 0.49 15.30 -10.54
C GLU A 114 0.26 14.11 -9.60
N LEU A 115 -0.76 14.16 -8.74
CA LEU A 115 -1.10 13.03 -7.86
C LEU A 115 -1.52 11.81 -8.67
N THR A 116 -2.39 12.02 -9.67
CA THR A 116 -2.84 10.95 -10.55
C THR A 116 -1.68 10.35 -11.34
N GLN A 117 -0.75 11.18 -11.83
CA GLN A 117 0.40 10.70 -12.57
C GLN A 117 1.34 9.86 -11.69
N GLN A 118 1.58 10.28 -10.44
CA GLN A 118 2.38 9.50 -9.48
C GLN A 118 1.79 8.13 -9.18
N MET A 119 0.46 7.96 -9.32
CA MET A 119 -0.16 6.67 -9.06
C MET A 119 0.14 5.60 -10.10
N PHE A 120 0.62 6.02 -11.28
CA PHE A 120 1.03 5.11 -12.35
C PHE A 120 2.55 5.15 -12.59
N ASP A 121 3.31 5.81 -11.71
CA ASP A 121 4.77 5.78 -11.74
C ASP A 121 5.24 4.39 -11.25
N PRO A 122 6.04 3.65 -12.04
CA PRO A 122 6.46 2.30 -11.72
C PRO A 122 7.47 2.20 -10.56
#